data_AF-A0A936QTD4-F1
#
_entry.id   AF-A0A936QTD4-F1
#
_cell.length_a   1.000
_cell.length_b   1.000
_cell.length_c   1.000
_cell.angle_alpha   90.00
_cell.angle_beta   90.00
_cell.angle_gamma   90.00
#
_symmetry.space_group_name_H-M   'P 1'
#
loop_
_entity.id
_entity.type
_entity.pdbx_description
1 polymer ?
#
loop_
_entity_poly.entity_id
_entity_poly.type
_entity_poly.pdbx_seq_one_letter_code
_entity_poly.pdbx_strand_id
1 'polypeptide(L)'
;MEKFIIDDRIFTIKFSCDVGKCKGACCTLKGAGGAPLLNEEVQIIKRNIKTVEKYLSENHIEVIEREGFLVGEKDDYSINSYDYRECVFAFYEDGIAKCSFQKAYYNGETDFIKPISCHLFPVRIFGRKRKIIRYEELYECIDAIEKGENENLTVFEFAKEPLEREYGKEFYRDLKKKYLKKT
;
A
#
# COMPACT_ATOMS: atom_id res chain seq x y z
N MET A 1 11.43 19.82 -14.78
CA MET A 1 10.92 18.93 -13.73
C MET A 1 9.85 19.69 -12.96
N GLU A 2 8.56 19.46 -13.21
CA GLU A 2 7.50 20.08 -12.41
C GLU A 2 7.73 19.76 -10.92
N LYS A 3 7.59 20.76 -10.04
CA LYS A 3 8.06 20.70 -8.66
C LYS A 3 7.24 19.72 -7.83
N PHE A 4 7.78 18.53 -7.56
CA PHE A 4 7.25 17.62 -6.52
C PHE A 4 7.41 18.28 -5.14
N ILE A 5 6.42 18.07 -4.27
CA ILE A 5 6.45 18.44 -2.86
C ILE A 5 6.66 17.14 -2.09
N ILE A 6 7.85 16.97 -1.52
CA ILE A 6 8.26 15.75 -0.85
C ILE A 6 8.56 16.08 0.61
N ASP A 7 7.96 15.32 1.51
CA ASP A 7 8.26 15.36 2.93
C ASP A 7 9.70 14.89 3.17
N ASP A 8 10.55 15.75 3.74
CA ASP A 8 11.95 15.43 3.99
C ASP A 8 12.12 14.24 4.97
N ARG A 9 11.11 13.94 5.80
CA ARG A 9 11.11 12.76 6.70
C ARG A 9 11.26 11.44 5.96
N ILE A 10 10.82 11.36 4.71
CA ILE A 10 11.00 10.16 3.87
C ILE A 10 12.48 9.76 3.75
N PHE A 11 13.38 10.74 3.81
CA PHE A 11 14.81 10.47 3.66
C PHE A 11 15.54 10.33 5.00
N THR A 12 14.94 10.71 6.12
CA THR A 12 15.60 10.68 7.44
C THR A 12 15.05 9.60 8.35
N ILE A 13 13.74 9.35 8.33
CA ILE A 13 13.10 8.32 9.14
C ILE A 13 13.56 6.95 8.66
N LYS A 14 13.95 6.12 9.63
CA LYS A 14 14.30 4.73 9.43
C LYS A 14 13.06 3.86 9.53
N PHE A 15 12.87 2.94 8.59
CA PHE A 15 11.68 2.11 8.52
C PHE A 15 11.95 0.80 7.79
N SER A 16 11.49 -0.31 8.39
CA SER A 16 11.49 -1.63 7.77
C SER A 16 10.26 -2.39 8.27
N CYS A 17 9.30 -2.67 7.39
CA CYS A 17 8.04 -3.30 7.78
C CYS A 17 8.25 -4.68 8.41
N ASP A 18 7.48 -4.97 9.46
CA ASP A 18 7.37 -6.30 10.07
C ASP A 18 5.91 -6.65 10.34
N VAL A 19 5.30 -7.36 9.38
CA VAL A 19 3.90 -7.80 9.46
C VAL A 19 3.72 -8.89 10.54
N GLY A 20 4.79 -9.61 10.90
CA GLY A 20 4.75 -10.61 11.97
C GLY A 20 4.54 -9.98 13.35
N LYS A 21 5.06 -8.76 13.54
CA LYS A 21 4.90 -7.94 14.74
C LYS A 21 3.55 -7.24 14.80
N CYS A 22 3.20 -6.47 13.76
CA CYS A 22 1.95 -5.68 13.75
C CYS A 22 0.70 -6.49 13.38
N LYS A 23 0.85 -7.77 13.02
CA LYS A 23 -0.23 -8.68 12.60
C LYS A 23 -1.04 -8.21 11.38
N GLY A 24 -0.45 -7.37 10.54
CA GLY A 24 -1.10 -6.87 9.33
C GLY A 24 -2.00 -5.66 9.58
N ALA A 25 -1.67 -4.84 10.58
CA ALA A 25 -2.44 -3.65 10.96
C ALA A 25 -2.89 -2.78 9.78
N CYS A 26 -2.05 -2.59 8.76
CA CYS A 26 -2.38 -1.78 7.58
C CYS A 26 -3.51 -2.35 6.69
N CYS A 27 -3.83 -3.64 6.83
CA CYS A 27 -4.98 -4.29 6.18
C CYS A 27 -6.25 -4.29 7.06
N THR A 28 -6.13 -3.88 8.33
CA THR A 28 -7.20 -3.96 9.35
C THR A 28 -7.40 -2.63 10.09
N LEU A 29 -6.98 -1.51 9.49
CA LEU A 29 -7.18 -0.17 10.06
C LEU A 29 -8.67 0.15 10.07
N LYS A 30 -9.18 0.60 11.21
CA LYS A 30 -10.58 1.04 11.34
C LYS A 30 -10.87 2.19 10.37
N GLY A 31 -11.92 2.03 9.57
CA GLY A 31 -12.33 3.00 8.57
C GLY A 31 -13.24 2.37 7.51
N ALA A 32 -14.15 3.18 6.96
CA ALA A 32 -15.06 2.74 5.91
C ALA A 32 -14.37 2.51 4.55
N GLY A 33 -13.17 3.06 4.37
CA GLY A 33 -12.40 2.96 3.13
C GLY A 33 -11.02 2.38 3.40
N GLY A 34 -10.65 1.39 2.60
CA GLY A 34 -9.28 0.89 2.49
C GLY A 34 -8.42 1.80 1.62
N ALA A 35 -7.45 1.21 0.93
CA ALA A 35 -6.48 1.97 0.16
C ALA A 35 -7.14 2.74 -1.01
N PRO A 36 -6.74 4.00 -1.25
CA PRO A 36 -7.14 4.72 -2.46
C PRO A 36 -6.66 4.00 -3.72
N LEU A 37 -7.46 4.00 -4.77
CA LEU A 37 -7.21 3.29 -6.02
C LEU A 37 -7.05 4.26 -7.19
N LEU A 38 -6.17 3.92 -8.11
CA LEU A 38 -6.19 4.51 -9.45
C LEU A 38 -7.34 3.92 -10.27
N ASN A 39 -7.91 4.69 -11.20
CA ASN A 39 -8.98 4.20 -12.09
C ASN A 39 -8.55 2.96 -12.89
N GLU A 40 -7.27 2.91 -13.29
CA GLU A 40 -6.67 1.79 -13.99
C GLU A 40 -6.61 0.54 -13.10
N GLU A 41 -6.31 0.72 -11.81
CA GLU A 41 -6.28 -0.37 -10.82
C GLU A 41 -7.66 -0.96 -10.56
N VAL A 42 -8.72 -0.13 -10.58
CA VAL A 42 -10.11 -0.63 -10.45
C VAL A 42 -10.41 -1.68 -11.52
N GLN A 43 -10.00 -1.44 -12.78
CA GLN A 43 -10.23 -2.38 -13.87
C GLN A 43 -9.37 -3.64 -13.74
N ILE A 44 -8.14 -3.50 -13.27
CA ILE A 44 -7.24 -4.65 -13.05
C ILE A 44 -7.79 -5.52 -11.91
N ILE A 45 -8.21 -4.91 -10.79
CA ILE A 45 -8.82 -5.61 -9.67
C ILE A 45 -10.04 -6.38 -10.16
N LYS A 46 -11.01 -5.75 -10.84
CA LYS A 46 -12.21 -6.41 -11.40
C LYS A 46 -11.90 -7.68 -12.18
N ARG A 47 -10.88 -7.65 -13.04
CA ARG A 47 -10.48 -8.81 -13.85
C ARG A 47 -9.84 -9.93 -13.04
N ASN A 48 -9.29 -9.63 -11.86
CA ASN A 48 -8.53 -10.56 -11.02
C ASN A 48 -9.24 -10.95 -9.71
N ILE A 49 -10.46 -10.45 -9.43
CA ILE A 49 -11.19 -10.78 -8.19
C ILE A 49 -11.35 -12.29 -8.03
N LYS A 50 -11.80 -12.97 -9.09
CA LYS A 50 -12.02 -14.43 -9.06
C LYS A 50 -10.75 -15.23 -8.74
N THR A 51 -9.57 -14.73 -9.12
CA THR A 51 -8.29 -15.35 -8.79
C THR A 51 -8.01 -15.35 -7.29
N VAL A 52 -8.43 -14.28 -6.60
CA VAL A 52 -8.11 -14.07 -5.18
C VAL A 52 -9.22 -14.55 -4.22
N GLU A 53 -10.43 -14.80 -4.71
CA GLU A 53 -11.57 -15.27 -3.90
C GLU A 53 -11.25 -16.52 -3.09
N LYS A 54 -10.45 -17.45 -3.63
CA LYS A 54 -10.04 -18.68 -2.93
C LYS A 54 -9.25 -18.45 -1.64
N TYR A 55 -8.73 -17.24 -1.41
CA TYR A 55 -8.04 -16.86 -0.17
C TYR A 55 -8.97 -16.22 0.85
N LEU A 56 -10.12 -15.71 0.42
CA LEU A 56 -11.01 -14.90 1.25
C LEU A 56 -11.96 -15.79 2.05
N SER A 57 -12.41 -15.27 3.20
CA SER A 57 -13.49 -15.89 3.95
C SER A 57 -14.83 -15.68 3.25
N GLU A 58 -15.81 -16.54 3.56
CA GLU A 58 -17.18 -16.41 3.06
C GLU A 58 -17.76 -15.01 3.35
N ASN A 59 -17.54 -14.48 4.57
CA ASN A 59 -17.98 -13.14 4.95
C ASN A 59 -17.41 -12.02 4.04
N HIS A 60 -16.14 -12.12 3.63
CA HIS A 60 -15.52 -11.12 2.76
C HIS A 60 -16.06 -11.24 1.32
N ILE A 61 -16.28 -12.47 0.84
CA ILE A 61 -16.89 -12.74 -0.45
C ILE A 61 -18.31 -12.17 -0.49
N GLU A 62 -19.11 -12.42 0.55
CA GLU A 62 -20.48 -11.90 0.65
C GLU A 62 -20.54 -10.38 0.59
N VAL A 63 -19.62 -9.67 1.26
CA VAL A 63 -19.55 -8.20 1.16
C VAL A 63 -19.15 -7.76 -0.25
N ILE A 64 -18.18 -8.42 -0.89
CA ILE A 64 -17.79 -8.09 -2.26
C ILE A 64 -18.96 -8.32 -3.23
N GLU A 65 -19.76 -9.36 -3.06
CA GLU A 65 -20.90 -9.66 -3.92
C GLU A 65 -22.09 -8.73 -3.67
N ARG A 66 -22.39 -8.41 -2.41
CA ARG A 66 -23.53 -7.58 -2.02
C ARG A 66 -23.29 -6.09 -2.25
N GLU A 67 -22.11 -5.60 -1.88
CA GLU A 67 -21.80 -4.16 -1.82
C GLU A 67 -20.76 -3.74 -2.86
N GLY A 68 -20.04 -4.71 -3.43
CA GLY A 68 -18.88 -4.44 -4.26
C GLY A 68 -17.61 -4.22 -3.43
N PHE A 69 -16.48 -4.25 -4.13
CA PHE A 69 -15.16 -4.04 -3.52
C PHE A 69 -14.72 -2.56 -3.49
N LEU A 70 -15.57 -1.64 -3.93
CA LEU A 70 -15.24 -0.25 -4.25
C LEU A 70 -16.17 0.69 -3.48
N VAL A 71 -15.60 1.74 -2.88
CA VAL A 71 -16.35 2.87 -2.32
C VAL A 71 -15.86 4.17 -2.96
N GLY A 72 -16.71 5.20 -2.97
CA GLY A 72 -16.40 6.52 -3.54
C GLY A 72 -16.86 6.69 -4.98
N GLU A 73 -16.29 7.69 -5.66
CA GLU A 73 -16.68 8.10 -7.01
C GLU A 73 -15.47 8.13 -7.95
N LYS A 74 -15.73 8.37 -9.25
CA LYS A 74 -14.67 8.42 -10.25
C LYS A 74 -13.60 9.44 -9.86
N ASP A 75 -12.33 9.04 -9.97
CA ASP A 75 -11.15 9.80 -9.54
C ASP A 75 -10.95 9.91 -8.01
N ASP A 76 -11.83 9.32 -7.19
CA ASP A 76 -11.72 9.25 -5.72
C ASP A 76 -12.20 7.89 -5.18
N TYR A 77 -11.78 6.82 -5.84
CA TYR A 77 -12.12 5.47 -5.43
C TYR A 77 -11.21 4.95 -4.33
N SER A 78 -11.79 4.18 -3.40
CA SER A 78 -11.05 3.39 -2.41
C SER A 78 -11.59 1.96 -2.35
N ILE A 79 -10.78 1.04 -1.81
CA ILE A 79 -11.24 -0.33 -1.55
C ILE A 79 -12.32 -0.31 -0.46
N ASN A 80 -13.37 -1.11 -0.59
CA ASN A 80 -14.38 -1.28 0.43
C ASN A 80 -13.82 -2.03 1.66
N SER A 81 -14.55 -1.98 2.78
CA SER A 81 -14.19 -2.67 4.01
C SER A 81 -15.25 -3.68 4.45
N TYR A 82 -14.81 -4.76 5.08
CA TYR A 82 -15.64 -5.64 5.89
C TYR A 82 -15.72 -5.07 7.31
N ASP A 83 -16.94 -4.93 7.84
CA ASP A 83 -17.23 -4.45 9.20
C ASP A 83 -16.53 -3.12 9.57
N TYR A 84 -16.41 -2.20 8.60
CA TYR A 84 -15.75 -0.90 8.77
C TYR A 84 -14.32 -0.99 9.34
N ARG A 85 -13.64 -2.11 9.10
CA ARG A 85 -12.35 -2.40 9.74
C ARG A 85 -11.37 -3.10 8.82
N GLU A 86 -11.79 -4.17 8.17
CA GLU A 86 -10.88 -5.00 7.39
C GLU A 86 -11.01 -4.64 5.93
N CYS A 87 -9.90 -4.58 5.20
CA CYS A 87 -9.96 -4.53 3.74
C CYS A 87 -10.72 -5.78 3.24
N VAL A 88 -11.66 -5.63 2.31
CA VAL A 88 -12.40 -6.80 1.76
C VAL A 88 -11.48 -7.84 1.09
N PHE A 89 -10.26 -7.44 0.70
CA PHE A 89 -9.24 -8.35 0.16
C PHE A 89 -8.21 -8.82 1.20
N ALA A 90 -8.46 -8.56 2.48
CA ALA A 90 -7.68 -9.13 3.56
C ALA A 90 -8.04 -10.61 3.74
N PHE A 91 -7.03 -11.42 4.04
CA PHE A 91 -7.19 -12.78 4.51
C PHE A 91 -6.20 -13.05 5.64
N TYR A 92 -6.42 -14.12 6.40
CA TYR A 92 -5.58 -14.46 7.53
C TYR A 92 -4.76 -15.73 7.26
N GLU A 93 -3.46 -15.64 7.52
CA GLU A 93 -2.54 -16.77 7.49
C GLU A 93 -1.71 -16.72 8.77
N ASP A 94 -1.77 -17.78 9.59
CA ASP A 94 -1.12 -17.86 10.91
C ASP A 94 -1.49 -16.69 11.86
N GLY A 95 -2.74 -16.25 11.80
CA GLY A 95 -3.25 -15.12 12.60
C GLY A 95 -2.72 -13.75 12.17
N ILE A 96 -2.11 -13.65 10.98
CA ILE A 96 -1.60 -12.40 10.41
C ILE A 96 -2.48 -12.01 9.22
N ALA A 97 -3.02 -10.79 9.23
CA ALA A 97 -3.75 -10.25 8.09
C ALA A 97 -2.80 -9.96 6.93
N LYS A 98 -3.13 -10.46 5.74
CA LYS A 98 -2.35 -10.32 4.50
C LYS A 98 -3.27 -9.93 3.35
N CYS A 99 -2.69 -9.36 2.30
CA CYS A 99 -3.43 -8.99 1.09
C CYS A 99 -3.51 -10.19 0.13
N SER A 100 -4.72 -10.57 -0.27
CA SER A 100 -4.94 -11.72 -1.17
C SER A 100 -4.32 -11.53 -2.56
N PHE A 101 -4.32 -10.30 -3.10
CA PHE A 101 -3.61 -9.98 -4.35
C PHE A 101 -2.10 -10.19 -4.23
N GLN A 102 -1.51 -9.76 -3.11
CA GLN A 102 -0.08 -9.94 -2.88
C GLN A 102 0.30 -11.41 -2.80
N LYS A 103 -0.54 -12.23 -2.16
CA LYS A 103 -0.37 -13.69 -2.10
C LYS A 103 -0.48 -14.32 -3.49
N ALA A 104 -1.52 -13.97 -4.24
CA ALA A 104 -1.74 -14.48 -5.60
C ALA A 104 -0.57 -14.13 -6.53
N TYR A 105 -0.03 -12.91 -6.44
CA TYR A 105 1.16 -12.49 -7.18
C TYR A 105 2.38 -13.35 -6.83
N TYR A 106 2.66 -13.58 -5.54
CA TYR A 106 3.78 -14.43 -5.12
C TYR A 106 3.62 -15.90 -5.53
N ASN A 107 2.37 -16.35 -5.71
CA ASN A 107 2.07 -17.68 -6.24
C ASN A 107 2.07 -17.76 -7.78
N GLY A 108 2.30 -16.64 -8.49
CA GLY A 108 2.30 -16.59 -9.96
C GLY A 108 0.92 -16.68 -10.60
N GLU A 109 -0.13 -16.35 -9.84
CA GLU A 109 -1.54 -16.49 -10.28
C GLU A 109 -2.09 -15.22 -10.93
N THR A 110 -1.41 -14.10 -10.71
CA THR A 110 -1.73 -12.80 -11.30
C THR A 110 -0.46 -11.97 -11.43
N ASP A 111 -0.41 -11.10 -12.43
CA ASP A 111 0.65 -10.08 -12.56
C ASP A 111 0.38 -8.84 -11.68
N PHE A 112 -0.80 -8.75 -11.06
CA PHE A 112 -1.15 -7.64 -10.20
C PHE A 112 -0.69 -7.87 -8.76
N ILE A 113 0.36 -7.16 -8.36
CA ILE A 113 0.97 -7.27 -7.02
C ILE A 113 -0.04 -6.91 -5.92
N LYS A 114 -0.45 -5.65 -5.88
CA LYS A 114 -1.43 -5.04 -4.98
C LYS A 114 -1.63 -3.58 -5.40
N PRO A 115 -2.64 -2.88 -4.87
CA PRO A 115 -2.80 -1.45 -5.10
C PRO A 115 -1.53 -0.66 -4.78
N ILE A 116 -1.20 0.32 -5.61
CA ILE A 116 0.04 1.10 -5.48
C ILE A 116 0.07 1.86 -4.15
N SER A 117 -1.08 2.35 -3.68
CA SER A 117 -1.23 2.98 -2.37
C SER A 117 -0.88 2.03 -1.21
N CYS A 118 -1.28 0.75 -1.29
CA CYS A 118 -0.87 -0.29 -0.34
C CYS A 118 0.61 -0.66 -0.48
N HIS A 119 1.17 -0.59 -1.69
CA HIS A 119 2.58 -0.91 -1.91
C HIS A 119 3.50 0.19 -1.40
N LEU A 120 3.11 1.46 -1.56
CA LEU A 120 3.89 2.60 -1.12
C LEU A 120 3.94 2.79 0.39
N PHE A 121 2.97 2.26 1.16
CA PHE A 121 2.91 2.47 2.60
C PHE A 121 4.25 2.15 3.29
N PRO A 122 4.83 3.07 4.11
CA PRO A 122 4.22 4.25 4.73
C PRO A 122 4.26 5.55 3.91
N VAL A 123 4.65 5.50 2.64
CA VAL A 123 4.59 6.66 1.73
C VAL A 123 3.17 6.83 1.19
N ARG A 124 2.67 8.06 1.24
CA ARG A 124 1.36 8.46 0.68
C ARG A 124 1.53 9.51 -0.40
N ILE A 125 0.73 9.37 -1.46
CA ILE A 125 0.71 10.26 -2.61
C ILE A 125 -0.62 11.01 -2.62
N PHE A 126 -0.56 12.33 -2.73
CA PHE A 126 -1.72 13.21 -2.75
C PHE A 126 -1.73 14.16 -3.94
N GLY A 127 -2.91 14.77 -4.13
CA GLY A 127 -3.20 15.79 -5.12
C GLY A 127 -3.50 15.23 -6.51
N ARG A 128 -4.27 15.98 -7.30
CA ARG A 128 -4.72 15.58 -8.65
C ARG A 128 -3.61 15.15 -9.60
N LYS A 129 -2.44 15.77 -9.49
CA LYS A 129 -1.25 15.43 -10.31
C LYS A 129 -0.33 14.39 -9.65
N ARG A 130 -0.68 13.89 -8.45
CA ARG A 130 0.11 12.90 -7.71
C ARG A 130 1.56 13.36 -7.49
N LYS A 131 1.72 14.60 -6.99
CA LYS A 131 3.03 15.26 -6.82
C LYS A 131 3.39 15.56 -5.38
N ILE A 132 2.48 15.29 -4.46
CA ILE A 132 2.69 15.48 -3.03
C ILE A 132 3.00 14.10 -2.45
N ILE A 133 4.23 13.88 -2.02
CA ILE A 133 4.70 12.61 -1.46
C ILE A 133 5.02 12.84 0.01
N ARG A 134 4.34 12.11 0.91
CA ARG A 134 4.47 12.29 2.36
C ARG A 134 4.72 10.97 3.05
N TYR A 135 5.44 11.04 4.17
CA TYR A 135 5.50 9.95 5.12
C TYR A 135 4.24 9.99 6.00
N GLU A 136 3.54 8.87 6.11
CA GLU A 136 2.43 8.65 7.03
C GLU A 136 2.93 7.85 8.24
N GLU A 137 2.74 8.42 9.41
CA GLU A 137 3.09 7.81 10.68
C GLU A 137 1.84 7.12 11.26
N LEU A 138 1.96 5.83 11.56
CA LEU A 138 0.94 5.05 12.25
C LEU A 138 1.53 4.44 13.51
N TYR A 139 0.76 4.45 14.59
CA TYR A 139 1.20 3.94 15.89
C TYR A 139 1.58 2.44 15.82
N GLU A 140 0.84 1.66 15.04
CA GLU A 140 1.07 0.23 14.82
C GLU A 140 2.39 -0.07 14.08
N CYS A 141 3.07 0.96 13.57
CA CYS A 141 4.35 0.83 12.89
C CYS A 141 5.56 1.06 13.81
N ILE A 142 5.38 1.15 15.13
CA ILE A 142 6.50 1.40 16.06
C ILE A 142 7.61 0.34 15.95
N ASP A 143 7.26 -0.95 15.85
CA ASP A 143 8.22 -2.04 15.63
C ASP A 143 8.96 -1.90 14.29
N ALA A 144 8.28 -1.35 13.26
CA ALA A 144 8.88 -1.15 11.94
C ALA A 144 9.89 0.01 11.93
N ILE A 145 9.70 1.01 12.79
CA ILE A 145 10.68 2.09 12.99
C ILE A 145 11.92 1.53 13.69
N GLU A 146 11.75 0.84 14.81
CA GLU A 146 12.87 0.22 15.54
C GLU A 146 13.68 -0.74 14.65
N LYS A 147 13.00 -1.59 13.88
CA LYS A 147 13.66 -2.48 12.91
C LYS A 147 14.42 -1.70 11.85
N GLY A 148 13.82 -0.62 11.32
CA GLY A 148 14.46 0.25 10.35
C GLY A 148 15.72 0.91 10.89
N GLU A 149 15.73 1.34 12.15
CA GLU A 149 16.90 1.93 12.82
C GLU A 149 18.03 0.91 12.92
N ASN A 150 17.71 -0.32 13.33
CA ASN A 150 18.65 -1.43 13.42
C ASN A 150 19.25 -1.81 12.05
N GLU A 151 18.45 -1.77 10.99
CA GLU A 151 18.87 -2.05 9.61
C GLU A 151 19.49 -0.82 8.90
N ASN A 152 19.44 0.35 9.54
CA ASN A 152 19.81 1.65 8.97
C ASN A 152 19.07 1.98 7.65
N LEU A 153 17.88 1.42 7.43
CA LEU A 153 17.11 1.54 6.19
C LEU A 153 16.13 2.71 6.27
N THR A 154 16.23 3.69 5.36
CA THR A 154 15.29 4.82 5.31
C THR A 154 13.95 4.47 4.67
N VAL A 155 12.89 5.23 4.96
CA VAL A 155 11.59 5.10 4.26
C VAL A 155 11.77 5.19 2.74
N PHE A 156 12.63 6.10 2.26
CA PHE A 156 12.95 6.24 0.84
C PHE A 156 13.50 4.96 0.24
N GLU A 157 14.43 4.30 0.93
CA GLU A 157 15.05 3.05 0.47
C GLU A 157 14.10 1.87 0.57
N PHE A 158 13.33 1.78 1.66
CA PHE A 158 12.28 0.77 1.82
C PHE A 158 11.24 0.85 0.69
N ALA A 159 10.80 2.07 0.34
CA ALA A 159 9.80 2.31 -0.70
C ALA A 159 10.38 2.31 -2.12
N LYS A 160 11.62 1.84 -2.35
CA LYS A 160 12.25 1.86 -3.67
C LYS A 160 11.40 1.20 -4.75
N GLU A 161 11.02 -0.07 -4.55
CA GLU A 161 10.25 -0.83 -5.54
C GLU A 161 8.91 -0.16 -5.88
N PRO A 162 8.05 0.21 -4.91
CA PRO A 162 6.80 0.88 -5.23
C PRO A 162 6.98 2.29 -5.82
N LEU A 163 8.02 3.04 -5.44
CA LEU A 163 8.33 4.34 -6.05
C LEU A 163 8.78 4.19 -7.52
N GLU A 164 9.61 3.19 -7.81
CA GLU A 164 10.00 2.86 -9.18
C GLU A 164 8.82 2.36 -10.02
N ARG A 165 7.88 1.61 -9.41
CA ARG A 165 6.64 1.17 -10.07
C ARG A 165 5.73 2.35 -10.43
N GLU A 166 5.58 3.33 -9.55
CA GLU A 166 4.70 4.48 -9.75
C GLU A 166 5.30 5.53 -10.69
N TYR A 167 6.56 5.91 -10.47
CA TYR A 167 7.18 7.07 -11.14
C TYR A 167 8.35 6.70 -12.06
N GLY A 168 8.74 5.44 -12.12
CA GLY A 168 9.86 4.96 -12.91
C GLY A 168 11.21 5.03 -12.21
N LYS A 169 12.16 4.25 -12.72
CA LYS A 169 13.53 4.14 -12.19
C LYS A 169 14.31 5.46 -12.25
N GLU A 170 14.06 6.27 -13.27
CA GLU A 170 14.75 7.56 -13.44
C GLU A 170 14.35 8.54 -12.35
N PHE A 171 13.06 8.59 -11.98
CA PHE A 171 12.57 9.41 -10.88
C PHE A 171 13.25 9.06 -9.56
N TYR A 172 13.30 7.77 -9.21
CA TYR A 172 13.96 7.31 -7.99
C TYR A 172 15.45 7.70 -7.97
N ARG A 173 16.15 7.50 -9.10
CA ARG A 173 17.56 7.86 -9.25
C ARG A 173 17.79 9.36 -9.06
N ASP A 174 16.93 10.20 -9.64
CA ASP A 174 17.06 11.66 -9.57
C ASP A 174 16.73 12.19 -8.18
N LEU A 175 15.72 11.62 -7.51
CA LEU A 175 15.47 11.92 -6.10
C LEU A 175 16.63 11.52 -5.21
N LYS A 176 17.20 10.32 -5.39
CA LYS A 176 18.36 9.86 -4.62
C LYS A 176 19.54 10.83 -4.77
N LYS A 177 19.84 11.26 -5.99
CA LYS A 177 20.90 12.25 -6.25
C LYS A 177 20.64 13.59 -5.58
N LYS A 178 19.39 14.07 -5.61
CA LYS A 178 19.02 15.35 -4.99
C LYS A 178 19.14 15.29 -3.46
N TYR A 179 18.77 14.16 -2.86
CA TYR A 179 18.92 13.95 -1.43
C TYR A 179 20.39 13.84 -1.00
N LEU A 180 21.19 13.03 -1.70
CA LEU A 180 22.63 12.88 -1.39
C LEU A 180 23.44 14.19 -1.56
N LYS A 181 22.91 15.18 -2.29
CA LYS A 181 23.52 16.52 -2.39
C LYS A 181 23.13 17.45 -1.24
N LYS A 182 22.08 17.13 -0.48
CA LYS A 182 21.63 17.90 0.70
C LYS A 182 22.35 17.45 1.98
N THR A 183 22.93 16.25 1.98
CA THR A 183 23.66 15.65 3.11
C THR A 183 25.16 15.89 2.93
#